data_AF-A0A6C0C2Z2-F1
#
_entry.id   AF-A0A6C0C2Z2-F1
#
_cell.length_a   1.000
_cell.length_b   1.000
_cell.length_c   1.000
_cell.angle_alpha   90.00
_cell.angle_beta   90.00
_cell.angle_gamma   90.00
#
_symmetry.space_group_name_H-M   'P 1'
#
loop_
_entity.id
_entity.type
_entity.pdbx_description
1 polymer ?
#
loop_
_entity_poly.entity_id
_entity_poly.type
_entity_poly.pdbx_seq_one_letter_code
_entity_poly.pdbx_strand_id
1 'polypeptide(L)'
;MTDTITDKKPPKIPVHFFCNFCNFKCSNKKDFVRHTMTAKHKKFSNTDKKNPTGSSHYCICGKTYKHRQSLHNHQKKCSFVNEQDIKQEHVTEETIIVQTVQTNNLIAQDSIVNNLLKQNEQLHKLIINRDDEHKKEREEHKKEREEHKKEIEKLSEQISKISTVTNNKTTNNNNKFNLNFFLNTQCKDAMSIQSFMENLKLGCKELEHMGDVGYLNGMIDIFNNTIGNMDVYKRPLHCTDLKREVLYFKQGNDWEKDSEDKKHLKKLIKNVESKNYENLQEWQKDHPGSIQCDSRDSEHYMKIATEALGGADSNKDSIYLTKIMKHIVKDVHVKPQ
;
A
#
# COMPACT_ATOMS: atom_id res chain seq x y z
N MET A 1 -92.83 -3.95 27.02
CA MET A 1 -92.41 -4.37 25.66
C MET A 1 -91.13 -3.59 25.38
N THR A 2 -90.04 -4.32 25.16
CA THR A 2 -88.66 -3.82 25.15
C THR A 2 -88.27 -3.29 23.77
N ASP A 3 -87.85 -2.03 23.71
CA ASP A 3 -87.38 -1.37 22.48
C ASP A 3 -86.02 -1.92 22.03
N THR A 4 -85.99 -2.51 20.84
CA THR A 4 -84.79 -2.97 20.14
C THR A 4 -84.04 -1.80 19.50
N ILE A 5 -82.87 -1.49 20.05
CA ILE A 5 -81.86 -0.59 19.46
C ILE A 5 -81.22 -1.30 18.27
N THR A 6 -81.31 -0.71 17.08
CA THR A 6 -80.61 -1.18 15.87
C THR A 6 -79.28 -0.44 15.73
N ASP A 7 -78.17 -1.16 15.95
CA ASP A 7 -76.81 -0.66 15.73
C ASP A 7 -76.56 -0.37 14.24
N LYS A 8 -76.40 0.91 13.90
CA LYS A 8 -75.90 1.34 12.59
C LYS A 8 -74.39 1.07 12.50
N LYS A 9 -73.99 0.11 11.65
CA LYS A 9 -72.56 -0.13 11.31
C LYS A 9 -71.92 1.15 10.76
N PRO A 10 -70.72 1.54 11.24
CA PRO A 10 -70.02 2.71 10.74
C PRO A 10 -69.59 2.50 9.26
N PRO A 11 -69.57 3.57 8.44
CA PRO A 11 -69.15 3.50 7.05
C PRO A 11 -67.69 3.02 6.96
N LYS A 12 -67.44 1.98 6.15
CA LYS A 12 -66.10 1.43 5.94
C LYS A 12 -65.23 2.49 5.27
N ILE A 13 -64.16 2.90 5.95
CA ILE A 13 -63.13 3.80 5.40
C ILE A 13 -62.51 3.14 4.16
N PRO A 14 -62.46 3.82 2.99
CA PRO A 14 -61.86 3.24 1.79
C PRO A 14 -60.37 2.96 2.01
N VAL A 15 -59.99 1.68 1.97
CA VAL A 15 -58.59 1.26 2.07
C VAL A 15 -57.96 1.37 0.68
N HIS A 16 -57.02 2.30 0.53
CA HIS A 16 -56.23 2.44 -0.70
C HIS A 16 -54.90 1.70 -0.55
N PHE A 17 -54.57 0.88 -1.55
CA PHE A 17 -53.30 0.16 -1.67
C PHE A 17 -52.40 0.90 -2.67
N PHE A 18 -51.17 1.18 -2.25
CA PHE A 18 -50.16 1.90 -3.04
C PHE A 18 -48.94 1.00 -3.24
N CYS A 19 -48.39 1.05 -4.44
CA CYS A 19 -47.16 0.33 -4.78
C CYS A 19 -45.95 1.25 -4.60
N ASN A 20 -44.92 0.81 -3.87
CA ASN A 20 -43.73 1.64 -3.64
C ASN A 20 -42.75 1.65 -4.83
N PHE A 21 -42.89 0.70 -5.76
CA PHE A 21 -42.00 0.52 -6.91
C PHE A 21 -42.58 1.07 -8.22
N CYS A 22 -43.83 1.52 -8.22
CA CYS A 22 -44.46 2.19 -9.37
C CYS A 22 -45.68 3.01 -8.94
N ASN A 23 -46.15 3.94 -9.77
CA ASN A 23 -47.28 4.83 -9.46
C ASN A 23 -48.67 4.17 -9.53
N PHE A 24 -48.78 2.88 -9.19
CA PHE A 24 -50.04 2.14 -9.18
C PHE A 24 -50.78 2.28 -7.84
N LYS A 25 -52.06 2.66 -7.90
CA LYS A 25 -52.98 2.76 -6.75
C LYS A 25 -54.29 2.02 -7.03
N CYS A 26 -54.83 1.30 -6.06
CA CYS A 26 -56.16 0.70 -6.16
C CYS A 26 -56.85 0.60 -4.80
N SER A 27 -58.17 0.39 -4.77
CA SER A 27 -58.96 0.21 -3.53
C SER A 27 -59.27 -1.26 -3.22
N ASN A 28 -58.83 -2.20 -4.07
CA ASN A 28 -59.13 -3.62 -3.98
C ASN A 28 -57.85 -4.45 -3.77
N LYS A 29 -57.80 -5.18 -2.65
CA LYS A 29 -56.67 -6.06 -2.29
C LYS A 29 -56.39 -7.13 -3.35
N LYS A 30 -57.41 -7.72 -3.98
CA LYS A 30 -57.23 -8.75 -5.01
C LYS A 30 -56.51 -8.20 -6.25
N ASP A 31 -56.82 -6.96 -6.63
CA ASP A 31 -56.19 -6.31 -7.78
C ASP A 31 -54.77 -5.85 -7.45
N PHE A 32 -54.51 -5.43 -6.20
CA PHE A 32 -53.16 -5.13 -5.72
C PHE A 32 -52.26 -6.38 -5.74
N VAL A 33 -52.76 -7.52 -5.26
CA VAL A 33 -52.02 -8.80 -5.31
C VAL A 33 -51.81 -9.25 -6.76
N ARG A 34 -52.80 -9.06 -7.65
CA ARG A 34 -52.60 -9.35 -9.08
C ARG A 34 -51.54 -8.43 -9.70
N HIS A 35 -51.55 -7.16 -9.33
CA HIS A 35 -50.56 -6.16 -9.74
C HIS A 35 -49.13 -6.59 -9.37
N THR A 36 -48.89 -6.98 -8.10
CA THR A 36 -47.55 -7.42 -7.65
C THR A 36 -47.08 -8.69 -8.36
N MET A 37 -48.01 -9.50 -8.86
CA MET A 37 -47.69 -10.73 -9.57
C MET A 37 -47.44 -10.55 -11.08
N THR A 38 -47.75 -9.38 -11.64
CA THR A 38 -47.53 -9.12 -13.08
C THR A 38 -46.06 -9.12 -13.46
N ALA A 39 -45.75 -9.62 -14.66
CA ALA A 39 -44.37 -9.65 -15.18
C ALA A 39 -43.73 -8.25 -15.24
N LYS A 40 -44.54 -7.20 -15.45
CA LYS A 40 -44.08 -5.80 -15.45
C LYS A 40 -43.68 -5.32 -14.04
N HIS A 41 -44.46 -5.65 -13.01
CA HIS A 41 -44.11 -5.30 -11.63
C HIS A 41 -42.92 -6.12 -11.12
N LYS A 42 -42.88 -7.43 -11.36
CA LYS A 42 -41.77 -8.31 -10.96
C LYS A 42 -40.41 -7.89 -11.54
N LYS A 43 -40.40 -7.29 -12.74
CA LYS A 43 -39.18 -6.73 -13.36
C LYS A 43 -38.68 -5.46 -12.67
N PHE A 44 -39.57 -4.70 -12.03
CA PHE A 44 -39.24 -3.46 -11.30
C PHE A 44 -39.00 -3.70 -9.80
N SER A 45 -39.64 -4.70 -9.19
CA SER A 45 -39.51 -5.00 -7.75
C SER A 45 -38.34 -5.91 -7.39
N ASN A 46 -37.77 -6.65 -8.36
CA ASN A 46 -36.62 -7.55 -8.16
C ASN A 46 -35.32 -6.96 -8.73
N THR A 47 -34.97 -5.73 -8.35
CA THR A 47 -33.64 -5.18 -8.68
C THR A 47 -32.54 -5.65 -7.71
N ASP A 48 -32.89 -6.34 -6.62
CA ASP A 48 -31.90 -6.87 -5.69
C ASP A 48 -31.85 -8.41 -5.69
N LYS A 49 -30.70 -8.91 -6.17
CA LYS A 49 -30.12 -10.26 -6.01
C LYS A 49 -30.56 -11.36 -7.00
N LYS A 50 -29.86 -11.45 -8.15
CA LYS A 50 -28.81 -12.48 -8.44
C LYS A 50 -28.35 -12.53 -9.93
N ASN A 51 -27.05 -12.21 -10.13
CA ASN A 51 -26.00 -12.82 -10.99
C ASN A 51 -26.15 -12.92 -12.54
N PRO A 52 -25.06 -13.06 -13.35
CA PRO A 52 -23.61 -12.95 -13.08
C PRO A 52 -22.89 -11.88 -13.95
N THR A 53 -21.61 -11.62 -13.66
CA THR A 53 -20.58 -10.97 -14.49
C THR A 53 -21.00 -10.59 -15.92
N GLY A 54 -21.34 -9.32 -16.14
CA GLY A 54 -21.37 -8.77 -17.50
C GLY A 54 -19.93 -8.63 -17.97
N SER A 55 -19.42 -9.65 -18.66
CA SER A 55 -18.13 -9.60 -19.34
C SER A 55 -18.08 -8.32 -20.17
N SER A 56 -17.28 -7.35 -19.74
CA SER A 56 -17.05 -6.14 -20.50
C SER A 56 -16.28 -6.54 -21.75
N HIS A 57 -16.88 -6.34 -22.92
CA HIS A 57 -16.30 -6.75 -24.18
C HIS A 57 -15.47 -5.60 -24.74
N TYR A 58 -14.16 -5.77 -24.83
CA TYR A 58 -13.27 -4.73 -25.34
C TYR A 58 -12.91 -4.97 -26.80
N CYS A 59 -12.78 -3.89 -27.56
CA CYS A 59 -12.16 -3.89 -28.88
C CYS A 59 -10.67 -3.56 -28.73
N ILE A 60 -9.83 -4.05 -29.64
CA ILE A 60 -8.41 -3.68 -29.70
C ILE A 60 -8.16 -2.17 -29.90
N CYS A 61 -9.17 -1.42 -30.36
CA CYS A 61 -9.11 0.05 -30.40
C CYS A 61 -9.28 0.72 -29.02
N GLY A 62 -9.42 -0.07 -27.94
CA GLY A 62 -9.57 0.40 -26.57
C GLY A 62 -11.02 0.68 -26.12
N LYS A 63 -12.02 0.52 -27.00
CA LYS A 63 -13.43 0.77 -26.64
C LYS A 63 -14.08 -0.43 -25.97
N THR A 64 -14.84 -0.18 -24.90
CA THR A 64 -15.52 -1.21 -24.10
C THR A 64 -17.02 -1.20 -24.31
N TYR A 65 -17.62 -2.39 -24.42
CA TYR A 65 -19.04 -2.58 -24.71
C TYR A 65 -19.69 -3.52 -23.70
N LYS A 66 -20.92 -3.17 -23.30
CA LYS A 66 -21.73 -3.94 -22.36
C LYS A 66 -22.22 -5.27 -22.91
N HIS A 67 -22.32 -5.41 -24.24
CA HIS A 67 -22.85 -6.60 -24.91
C HIS A 67 -21.96 -7.00 -26.09
N ARG A 68 -21.77 -8.31 -26.30
CA ARG A 68 -21.00 -8.88 -27.42
C ARG A 68 -21.50 -8.39 -28.78
N GLN A 69 -22.82 -8.25 -28.95
CA GLN A 69 -23.42 -7.76 -30.19
C GLN A 69 -23.00 -6.31 -30.51
N SER A 70 -22.87 -5.47 -29.48
CA SER A 70 -22.40 -4.09 -29.63
C SER A 70 -20.93 -4.04 -30.03
N LEU A 71 -20.09 -4.89 -29.43
CA LEU A 71 -18.70 -5.06 -29.86
C LEU A 71 -18.64 -5.53 -31.32
N HIS A 72 -19.45 -6.51 -31.73
CA HIS A 72 -19.47 -7.02 -33.10
C HIS A 72 -19.84 -5.94 -34.12
N ASN A 73 -20.89 -5.16 -33.85
CA ASN A 73 -21.30 -4.06 -34.73
C ASN A 73 -20.20 -2.99 -34.82
N HIS A 74 -19.50 -2.75 -33.72
CA HIS A 74 -18.35 -1.86 -33.70
C HIS A 74 -17.17 -2.43 -34.51
N GLN A 75 -16.79 -3.69 -34.32
CA GLN A 75 -15.69 -4.34 -35.05
C GLN A 75 -15.87 -4.25 -36.58
N LYS A 76 -17.10 -4.45 -37.07
CA LYS A 76 -17.46 -4.29 -38.50
C LYS A 76 -17.20 -2.89 -39.07
N LYS A 77 -17.06 -1.87 -38.24
CA LYS A 77 -16.84 -0.47 -38.64
C LYS A 77 -15.59 0.12 -37.98
N CYS A 78 -14.80 -0.71 -37.29
CA CYS A 78 -13.64 -0.26 -36.54
C CYS A 78 -12.44 -0.29 -37.47
N SER A 79 -11.86 0.88 -37.74
CA SER A 79 -10.66 1.02 -38.57
C SER A 79 -9.44 0.26 -38.04
N PHE A 80 -9.41 -0.08 -36.74
CA PHE A 80 -8.37 -0.90 -36.13
C PHE A 80 -8.57 -2.41 -36.30
N VAL A 81 -9.79 -2.87 -36.62
CA VAL A 81 -10.13 -4.30 -36.74
C VAL A 81 -10.30 -4.69 -38.20
N ASN A 82 -10.72 -3.75 -39.04
CA ASN A 82 -10.90 -3.94 -40.48
C ASN A 82 -9.78 -3.27 -41.29
N GLU A 83 -8.52 -3.46 -40.88
CA GLU A 83 -7.45 -3.50 -41.88
C GLU A 83 -7.65 -4.78 -42.69
N GLN A 84 -7.86 -4.60 -43.98
CA GLN A 84 -8.26 -5.66 -44.89
C GLN A 84 -7.21 -6.78 -44.95
N ASP A 85 -7.69 -8.01 -44.86
CA ASP A 85 -7.01 -9.23 -45.27
C ASP A 85 -6.29 -9.02 -46.61
N ILE A 86 -4.96 -8.94 -46.60
CA ILE A 86 -4.17 -9.28 -47.77
C ILE A 86 -4.16 -10.80 -47.85
N LYS A 87 -5.13 -11.34 -48.61
CA LYS A 87 -5.06 -12.71 -49.10
C LYS A 87 -3.75 -12.89 -49.86
N GLN A 88 -2.95 -13.86 -49.44
CA GLN A 88 -1.83 -14.35 -50.23
C GLN A 88 -2.38 -14.99 -51.50
N GLU A 89 -2.29 -14.28 -52.63
CA GLU A 89 -2.29 -14.92 -53.94
C GLU A 89 -1.01 -14.56 -54.69
N HIS A 90 -0.52 -15.60 -55.35
CA HIS A 90 0.72 -15.75 -56.06
C HIS A 90 0.90 -14.69 -57.16
N VAL A 91 2.13 -14.19 -57.29
CA VAL A 91 2.58 -13.24 -58.31
C VAL A 91 2.34 -13.79 -59.72
N THR A 92 1.79 -12.97 -60.62
CA THR A 92 2.33 -12.79 -61.99
C THR A 92 2.03 -11.38 -62.49
N GLU A 93 3.03 -10.81 -63.13
CA GLU A 93 3.09 -9.49 -63.79
C GLU A 93 2.02 -9.36 -64.87
N GLU A 94 1.29 -8.25 -64.88
CA GLU A 94 1.03 -7.42 -66.08
C GLU A 94 0.02 -6.30 -65.74
N THR A 95 0.29 -5.11 -66.32
CA THR A 95 -0.63 -3.96 -66.47
C THR A 95 -0.64 -2.87 -65.39
N ILE A 96 0.48 -2.13 -65.33
CA ILE A 96 0.58 -0.71 -65.76
C ILE A 96 -0.73 0.13 -65.72
N ILE A 97 -0.74 1.11 -64.78
CA ILE A 97 -1.25 2.51 -64.87
C ILE A 97 -2.79 2.62 -65.03
N VAL A 98 -3.53 3.27 -64.11
CA VAL A 98 -3.89 4.70 -64.17
C VAL A 98 -4.73 5.06 -62.93
N GLN A 99 -4.37 6.18 -62.27
CA GLN A 99 -5.17 7.05 -61.37
C GLN A 99 -5.64 6.47 -60.02
N THR A 100 -5.32 7.03 -58.85
CA THR A 100 -5.14 8.44 -58.47
C THR A 100 -4.23 8.54 -57.24
N VAL A 101 -3.10 9.22 -57.39
CA VAL A 101 -2.30 9.70 -56.27
C VAL A 101 -2.99 10.96 -55.74
N GLN A 102 -3.59 10.87 -54.56
CA GLN A 102 -3.75 12.03 -53.68
C GLN A 102 -2.71 11.88 -52.56
N THR A 103 -1.58 12.52 -52.81
CA THR A 103 -0.46 12.71 -51.90
C THR A 103 -0.94 13.37 -50.60
N ASN A 104 -0.86 12.63 -49.50
CA ASN A 104 -0.72 13.20 -48.16
C ASN A 104 0.41 12.45 -47.44
N ASN A 105 1.61 13.04 -47.48
CA ASN A 105 2.70 12.96 -46.51
C ASN A 105 2.74 11.77 -45.53
N LEU A 106 3.08 10.56 -46.00
CA LEU A 106 3.45 9.41 -45.14
C LEU A 106 4.98 9.24 -44.96
N ILE A 107 5.80 9.99 -45.70
CA ILE A 107 7.26 9.78 -45.73
C ILE A 107 7.95 10.27 -44.44
N ALA A 108 7.36 11.23 -43.70
CA ALA A 108 7.95 11.76 -42.48
C ALA A 108 7.82 10.83 -41.25
N GLN A 109 6.79 9.97 -41.22
CA GLN A 109 6.50 9.12 -40.07
C GLN A 109 7.41 7.88 -40.00
N ASP A 110 7.74 7.31 -41.16
CA ASP A 110 8.55 6.09 -41.25
C ASP A 110 10.02 6.35 -40.85
N SER A 111 10.52 7.55 -41.15
CA SER A 111 11.84 8.02 -40.69
C SER A 111 11.92 8.14 -39.17
N ILE A 112 10.88 8.69 -38.53
CA ILE A 112 10.85 8.89 -37.08
C ILE A 112 10.75 7.54 -36.36
N VAL A 113 9.90 6.63 -36.84
CA VAL A 113 9.76 5.29 -36.25
C VAL A 113 11.06 4.49 -36.38
N ASN A 114 11.71 4.53 -37.54
CA ASN A 114 13.00 3.86 -37.73
C ASN A 114 14.13 4.47 -36.86
N ASN A 115 14.12 5.79 -36.67
CA ASN A 115 15.07 6.45 -35.76
C ASN A 115 14.80 6.09 -34.30
N LEU A 116 13.53 6.00 -33.87
CA LEU A 116 13.16 5.58 -32.52
C LEU A 116 13.51 4.10 -32.26
N LEU A 117 13.32 3.22 -33.25
CA LEU A 117 13.73 1.81 -33.14
C LEU A 117 15.24 1.67 -32.98
N LYS A 118 16.03 2.42 -33.76
CA LYS A 118 17.49 2.48 -33.61
C LYS A 118 17.93 3.02 -32.24
N GLN A 119 17.27 4.07 -31.74
CA GLN A 119 17.56 4.61 -30.41
C GLN A 119 17.19 3.62 -29.29
N ASN A 120 16.07 2.89 -29.42
CA ASN A 120 15.70 1.85 -28.47
C ASN A 120 16.70 0.68 -28.47
N GLU A 121 17.18 0.26 -29.65
CA GLU A 121 18.22 -0.78 -29.72
C GLU A 121 19.53 -0.32 -29.05
N GLN A 122 19.91 0.95 -29.23
CA GLN A 122 21.06 1.55 -28.55
C GLN A 122 20.87 1.62 -27.03
N LEU A 123 19.67 2.02 -26.56
CA LEU A 123 19.33 2.05 -25.14
C LEU A 123 19.38 0.64 -24.53
N HIS A 124 18.83 -0.37 -25.20
CA HIS A 124 18.91 -1.76 -24.74
C HIS A 124 20.37 -2.24 -24.60
N LYS A 125 21.24 -1.92 -25.56
CA LYS A 125 22.68 -2.24 -25.48
C LYS A 125 23.35 -1.54 -24.30
N LEU A 126 23.06 -0.26 -24.06
CA LEU A 126 23.61 0.49 -22.92
C LEU A 126 23.16 -0.08 -21.57
N ILE A 127 21.89 -0.50 -21.46
CA ILE A 127 21.36 -1.13 -20.24
C ILE A 127 22.08 -2.45 -19.96
N ILE A 128 22.20 -3.32 -20.96
CA ILE A 128 22.89 -4.62 -20.82
C ILE A 128 24.34 -4.42 -20.41
N ASN A 129 25.06 -3.51 -21.08
CA ASN A 129 26.46 -3.23 -20.76
C ASN A 129 26.62 -2.71 -19.33
N ARG A 130 25.73 -1.79 -18.90
CA ARG A 130 25.75 -1.25 -17.53
C ARG A 130 25.44 -2.32 -16.49
N ASP A 131 24.49 -3.22 -16.77
CA ASP A 131 24.16 -4.33 -15.87
C ASP A 131 25.32 -5.32 -15.72
N ASP A 132 26.05 -5.58 -16.82
CA ASP A 132 27.26 -6.39 -16.82
C ASP A 132 28.42 -5.72 -16.07
N GLU A 133 28.63 -4.42 -16.27
CA GLU A 133 29.61 -3.62 -15.52
C GLU A 133 29.30 -3.63 -14.02
N HIS A 134 28.05 -3.34 -13.63
CA HIS A 134 27.63 -3.40 -12.23
C HIS A 134 27.74 -4.81 -11.64
N LYS A 135 27.56 -5.86 -12.45
CA LYS A 135 27.77 -7.24 -12.00
C LYS A 135 29.26 -7.51 -11.73
N LYS A 136 30.17 -7.03 -12.57
CA LYS A 136 31.62 -7.13 -12.35
C LYS A 136 32.05 -6.36 -11.11
N GLU A 137 31.60 -5.12 -10.95
CA GLU A 137 31.86 -4.30 -9.76
C GLU A 137 31.40 -5.00 -8.48
N ARG A 138 30.20 -5.60 -8.48
CA ARG A 138 29.69 -6.35 -7.31
C ARG A 138 30.55 -7.56 -6.95
N GLU A 139 31.07 -8.28 -7.94
CA GLU A 139 31.97 -9.42 -7.70
C GLU A 139 33.34 -8.98 -7.19
N GLU A 140 33.89 -7.87 -7.70
CA GLU A 140 35.14 -7.28 -7.18
C GLU A 140 34.97 -6.81 -5.73
N HIS A 141 33.91 -6.06 -5.45
CA HIS A 141 33.61 -5.56 -4.11
C HIS A 141 33.28 -6.68 -3.10
N LYS A 142 32.91 -7.87 -3.58
CA LYS A 142 32.73 -9.10 -2.78
C LYS A 142 34.07 -9.75 -2.47
N LYS A 143 34.99 -9.83 -3.44
CA LYS A 143 36.36 -10.33 -3.23
C LYS A 143 37.12 -9.46 -2.24
N GLU A 144 37.09 -8.14 -2.41
CA GLU A 144 37.70 -7.20 -1.47
C GLU A 144 37.15 -7.39 -0.05
N ARG A 145 35.83 -7.54 0.12
CA ARG A 145 35.24 -7.79 1.43
C ARG A 145 35.74 -9.08 2.08
N GLU A 146 35.94 -10.14 1.31
CA GLU A 146 36.47 -11.40 1.82
C GLU A 146 37.95 -11.27 2.22
N GLU A 147 38.73 -10.49 1.48
CA GLU A 147 40.14 -10.17 1.83
C GLU A 147 40.22 -9.33 3.10
N HIS A 148 39.44 -8.25 3.20
CA HIS A 148 39.33 -7.43 4.40
C HIS A 148 38.90 -8.26 5.63
N LYS A 149 37.98 -9.22 5.45
CA LYS A 149 37.55 -10.12 6.53
C LYS A 149 38.71 -10.99 7.03
N LYS A 150 39.51 -11.56 6.13
CA LYS A 150 40.70 -12.35 6.46
C LYS A 150 41.77 -11.51 7.19
N GLU A 151 41.97 -10.26 6.78
CA GLU A 151 42.90 -9.35 7.46
C GLU A 151 42.44 -9.03 8.89
N ILE A 152 41.14 -8.76 9.09
CA ILE A 152 40.56 -8.52 10.41
C ILE A 152 40.72 -9.75 11.32
N GLU A 153 40.52 -10.95 10.79
CA GLU A 153 40.70 -12.20 11.55
C GLU A 153 42.15 -12.37 12.00
N LYS A 154 43.12 -12.10 11.11
CA LYS A 154 44.55 -12.14 11.41
C LYS A 154 44.96 -11.09 12.46
N LEU A 155 44.41 -9.88 12.38
CA LEU A 155 44.61 -8.83 13.38
C LEU A 155 44.00 -9.21 14.74
N SER A 156 42.81 -9.83 14.75
CA SER A 156 42.15 -10.34 15.95
C SER A 156 43.00 -11.42 16.65
N GLU A 157 43.59 -12.33 15.89
CA GLU A 157 44.53 -13.33 16.43
C GLU A 157 45.80 -12.70 17.00
N GLN A 158 46.34 -11.67 16.36
CA GLN A 158 47.50 -10.94 16.86
C GLN A 158 47.18 -10.20 18.18
N ILE A 159 46.01 -9.55 18.27
CA ILE A 159 45.54 -8.89 19.50
C ILE A 159 45.37 -9.89 20.63
N SER A 160 44.85 -11.08 20.34
CA SER A 160 44.69 -12.16 21.33
C SER A 160 46.02 -12.60 21.94
N LYS A 161 47.13 -12.52 21.20
CA LYS A 161 48.49 -12.86 21.67
C LYS A 161 49.16 -11.75 22.49
N ILE A 162 48.66 -10.53 22.46
CA ILE A 162 49.22 -9.38 23.20
C ILE A 162 48.77 -9.35 24.68
N SER A 163 47.77 -10.18 25.05
CA SER A 163 47.11 -10.12 26.36
C SER A 163 47.89 -10.73 27.55
N THR A 164 49.18 -11.07 27.41
CA THR A 164 49.98 -11.73 28.47
C THR A 164 51.30 -11.03 28.85
N VAL A 165 51.44 -9.72 28.63
CA VAL A 165 52.66 -8.99 29.04
C VAL A 165 52.35 -7.80 29.96
N THR A 166 52.52 -8.09 31.27
CA THR A 166 53.06 -7.25 32.35
C THR A 166 52.24 -6.10 32.94
N ASN A 167 51.98 -6.25 34.25
CA ASN A 167 51.54 -5.25 35.22
C ASN A 167 52.29 -3.91 35.09
N ASN A 168 51.55 -2.83 34.84
CA ASN A 168 51.86 -1.53 35.41
C ASN A 168 50.56 -0.83 35.82
N LYS A 169 50.51 -0.49 37.11
CA LYS A 169 49.37 0.11 37.80
C LYS A 169 49.32 1.59 37.44
N THR A 170 48.61 1.91 36.37
CA THR A 170 48.19 3.28 36.04
C THR A 170 46.67 3.29 35.96
N THR A 171 46.03 3.71 37.05
CA THR A 171 44.57 3.89 37.12
C THR A 171 44.20 5.10 36.27
N ASN A 172 43.95 4.86 34.99
CA ASN A 172 43.24 5.80 34.13
C ASN A 172 42.06 5.06 33.55
N ASN A 173 40.92 5.13 34.26
CA ASN A 173 39.67 4.48 33.91
C ASN A 173 39.05 5.21 32.70
N ASN A 174 39.59 4.97 31.51
CA ASN A 174 38.97 5.31 30.23
C ASN A 174 38.49 4.02 29.58
N ASN A 175 37.48 3.38 30.18
CA ASN A 175 36.74 2.31 29.51
C ASN A 175 35.92 2.93 28.37
N LYS A 176 36.57 3.15 27.23
CA LYS A 176 35.91 3.60 26.00
C LYS A 176 34.85 2.56 25.64
N PHE A 177 33.59 3.00 25.59
CA PHE A 177 32.44 2.16 25.23
C PHE A 177 32.74 1.34 23.96
N ASN A 178 32.84 0.02 24.12
CA ASN A 178 33.08 -0.89 23.01
C ASN A 178 31.74 -1.30 22.38
N LEU A 179 31.38 -0.60 21.30
CA LEU A 179 30.12 -0.83 20.60
C LEU A 179 29.95 -2.28 20.13
N ASN A 180 31.00 -2.89 19.58
CA ASN A 180 30.91 -4.25 19.05
C ASN A 180 30.65 -5.27 20.17
N PHE A 181 31.24 -5.07 21.35
CA PHE A 181 30.96 -5.90 22.53
C PHE A 181 29.52 -5.70 23.03
N PHE A 182 29.08 -4.44 23.12
CA PHE A 182 27.69 -4.13 23.52
C PHE A 182 26.68 -4.82 22.60
N LEU A 183 26.79 -4.63 21.29
CA LEU A 183 25.84 -5.16 20.32
C LEU A 183 25.88 -6.69 20.22
N ASN A 184 27.08 -7.29 20.13
CA ASN A 184 27.20 -8.72 19.84
C ASN A 184 27.27 -9.62 21.09
N THR A 185 27.58 -9.04 22.25
CA THR A 185 27.67 -9.78 23.51
C THR A 185 26.53 -9.44 24.46
N GLN A 186 26.30 -8.15 24.75
CA GLN A 186 25.27 -7.75 25.71
C GLN A 186 23.86 -7.78 25.10
N CYS A 187 23.71 -7.36 23.85
CA CYS A 187 22.45 -7.42 23.11
C CYS A 187 22.33 -8.67 22.22
N LYS A 188 23.00 -9.77 22.59
CA LYS A 188 23.00 -11.02 21.81
C LYS A 188 21.57 -11.55 21.60
N ASP A 189 20.77 -11.49 22.66
CA ASP A 189 19.39 -12.00 22.69
C ASP A 189 18.35 -10.91 22.35
N ALA A 190 18.79 -9.78 21.77
CA ALA A 190 17.88 -8.75 21.28
C ALA A 190 17.03 -9.31 20.13
N MET A 191 15.73 -8.99 20.14
CA MET A 191 14.84 -9.38 19.05
C MET A 191 15.19 -8.66 17.76
N SER A 192 14.90 -9.29 16.63
CA SER A 192 15.03 -8.64 15.32
C SER A 192 13.93 -7.59 15.12
N ILE A 193 14.21 -6.61 14.25
CA ILE A 193 13.23 -5.58 13.90
C ILE A 193 11.98 -6.17 13.23
N GLN A 194 12.12 -7.26 12.47
CA GLN A 194 10.98 -8.00 11.89
C GLN A 194 10.10 -8.60 12.98
N SER A 195 10.72 -9.31 13.94
CA SER A 195 9.98 -9.92 15.05
C SER A 195 9.31 -8.88 15.92
N PHE A 196 9.97 -7.72 16.12
CA PHE A 196 9.34 -6.57 16.77
C PHE A 196 8.08 -6.12 16.03
N MET A 197 8.14 -5.93 14.70
CA MET A 197 6.98 -5.47 13.92
C MET A 197 5.83 -6.48 13.91
N GLU A 198 6.12 -7.78 13.88
CA GLU A 198 5.09 -8.84 13.93
C GLU A 198 4.39 -8.88 15.29
N ASN A 199 5.13 -8.63 16.38
CA ASN A 199 4.62 -8.64 17.75
C ASN A 199 4.12 -7.26 18.22
N LEU A 200 4.22 -6.23 17.38
CA LEU A 200 3.79 -4.88 17.70
C LEU A 200 2.26 -4.86 17.81
N LYS A 201 1.78 -4.88 19.06
CA LYS A 201 0.35 -4.81 19.37
C LYS A 201 -0.08 -3.36 19.37
N LEU A 202 -0.72 -2.95 18.29
CA LEU A 202 -1.48 -1.71 18.18
C LEU A 202 -2.94 -2.11 18.14
N GLY A 203 -3.80 -1.49 18.95
CA GLY A 203 -5.22 -1.78 19.01
C GLY A 203 -6.07 -0.52 18.94
N CYS A 204 -7.34 -0.66 19.29
CA CYS A 204 -8.33 0.42 19.26
C CYS A 204 -7.90 1.63 20.13
N LYS A 205 -7.27 1.37 21.28
CA LYS A 205 -6.85 2.42 22.21
C LYS A 205 -5.77 3.33 21.64
N GLU A 206 -4.76 2.75 20.99
CA GLU A 206 -3.69 3.53 20.36
C GLU A 206 -4.21 4.38 19.19
N LEU A 207 -5.19 3.84 18.43
CA LEU A 207 -5.84 4.57 17.34
C LEU A 207 -6.68 5.73 17.87
N GLU A 208 -7.55 5.49 18.87
CA GLU A 208 -8.36 6.53 19.51
C GLU A 208 -7.49 7.65 20.10
N HIS A 209 -6.43 7.26 20.81
CA HIS A 209 -5.44 8.21 21.33
C HIS A 209 -4.83 9.05 20.20
N MET A 210 -4.43 8.43 19.09
CA MET A 210 -3.90 9.18 17.95
C MET A 210 -4.93 10.14 17.34
N GLY A 211 -6.21 9.76 17.30
CA GLY A 211 -7.30 10.65 16.93
C GLY A 211 -7.41 11.87 17.87
N ASP A 212 -7.06 11.73 19.14
CA ASP A 212 -7.13 12.81 20.14
C ASP A 212 -5.90 13.72 20.17
N VAL A 213 -4.70 13.15 20.10
CA VAL A 213 -3.44 13.91 20.22
C VAL A 213 -2.80 14.29 18.87
N GLY A 214 -3.33 13.74 17.78
CA GLY A 214 -2.84 13.89 16.40
C GLY A 214 -1.68 12.95 16.06
N TYR A 215 -1.39 12.83 14.76
CA TYR A 215 -0.38 11.92 14.19
C TYR A 215 0.99 12.05 14.85
N LEU A 216 1.52 13.28 14.99
CA LEU A 216 2.86 13.51 15.53
C LEU A 216 3.03 12.95 16.95
N ASN A 217 2.12 13.32 17.85
CA ASN A 217 2.21 12.89 19.26
C ASN A 217 1.83 11.42 19.39
N GLY A 218 0.80 10.96 18.68
CA GLY A 218 0.38 9.56 18.71
C GLY A 218 1.49 8.62 18.25
N MET A 219 2.21 8.97 17.18
CA MET A 219 3.36 8.19 16.71
C MET A 219 4.51 8.17 17.72
N ILE A 220 4.82 9.32 18.34
CA ILE A 220 5.82 9.41 19.41
C ILE A 220 5.43 8.50 20.58
N ASP A 221 4.17 8.55 21.01
CA ASP A 221 3.66 7.76 22.12
C ASP A 221 3.68 6.25 21.82
N ILE A 222 3.39 5.84 20.59
CA ILE A 222 3.54 4.44 20.15
C ILE A 222 4.99 3.99 20.35
N PHE A 223 5.97 4.75 19.87
CA PHE A 223 7.38 4.36 19.99
C PHE A 223 7.89 4.40 21.44
N ASN A 224 7.45 5.38 22.24
CA ASN A 224 7.75 5.46 23.67
C ASN A 224 7.22 4.23 24.41
N ASN A 225 5.96 3.90 24.20
CA ASN A 225 5.29 2.80 24.90
C ASN A 225 5.75 1.42 24.44
N THR A 226 6.38 1.33 23.26
CA THR A 226 6.88 0.09 22.68
C THR A 226 8.39 0.00 22.87
N ILE A 227 9.19 0.48 21.91
CA ILE A 227 10.66 0.36 21.94
C ILE A 227 11.26 1.14 23.12
N GLY A 228 10.72 2.31 23.46
CA GLY A 228 11.24 3.15 24.55
C GLY A 228 11.18 2.48 25.92
N ASN A 229 10.14 1.67 26.17
CA ASN A 229 9.92 0.94 27.42
C ASN A 229 10.58 -0.45 27.43
N MET A 230 11.25 -0.87 26.36
CA MET A 230 11.96 -2.14 26.33
C MET A 230 13.28 -2.07 27.11
N ASP A 231 13.66 -3.20 27.70
CA ASP A 231 15.00 -3.37 28.26
C ASP A 231 16.06 -3.08 27.18
N VAL A 232 17.08 -2.29 27.56
CA VAL A 232 18.13 -1.84 26.65
C VAL A 232 18.79 -3.02 25.94
N TYR A 233 18.99 -4.17 26.57
CA TYR A 233 19.68 -5.30 25.96
C TYR A 233 18.78 -6.15 25.06
N LYS A 234 17.47 -5.89 25.06
CA LYS A 234 16.47 -6.67 24.29
C LYS A 234 15.87 -5.93 23.11
N ARG A 235 16.05 -4.61 23.02
CA ARG A 235 15.44 -3.78 21.98
C ARG A 235 16.08 -4.03 20.59
N PRO A 236 15.29 -3.96 19.51
CA PRO A 236 15.77 -4.22 18.14
C PRO A 236 16.57 -3.05 17.52
N LEU A 237 16.63 -1.91 18.21
CA LEU A 237 17.15 -0.64 17.67
C LEU A 237 17.96 0.11 18.72
N HIS A 238 19.13 0.61 18.35
CA HIS A 238 19.98 1.42 19.23
C HIS A 238 20.57 2.64 18.52
N CYS A 239 20.56 3.78 19.21
CA CYS A 239 21.36 4.95 18.87
C CYS A 239 22.65 4.97 19.69
N THR A 240 23.79 4.92 19.01
CA THR A 240 25.11 4.79 19.64
C THR A 240 25.85 6.12 19.74
N ASP A 241 25.50 7.07 18.88
CA ASP A 241 26.03 8.43 18.88
C ASP A 241 24.88 9.39 18.61
N LEU A 242 24.46 10.13 19.65
CA LEU A 242 23.34 11.05 19.57
C LEU A 242 23.66 12.30 18.71
N LYS A 243 24.92 12.75 18.68
CA LYS A 243 25.32 13.93 17.89
C LYS A 243 25.29 13.64 16.40
N ARG A 244 25.69 12.42 16.02
CA ARG A 244 25.70 11.94 14.62
C ARG A 244 24.47 11.11 14.26
N GLU A 245 23.53 10.97 15.20
CA GLU A 245 22.31 10.17 15.11
C GLU A 245 22.57 8.74 14.57
N VAL A 246 23.69 8.11 14.93
CA VAL A 246 24.07 6.80 14.39
C VAL A 246 23.18 5.71 14.98
N LEU A 247 22.48 4.98 14.11
CA LEU A 247 21.52 3.94 14.47
C LEU A 247 21.97 2.57 13.98
N TYR A 248 21.69 1.55 14.79
CA TYR A 248 21.88 0.14 14.46
C TYR A 248 20.58 -0.63 14.66
N PHE A 249 20.22 -1.44 13.68
CA PHE A 249 19.02 -2.28 13.66
C PHE A 249 19.44 -3.75 13.73
N LYS A 250 18.75 -4.53 14.56
CA LYS A 250 18.92 -5.99 14.61
C LYS A 250 18.16 -6.64 13.45
N GLN A 251 18.88 -7.28 12.53
CA GLN A 251 18.35 -7.98 11.36
C GLN A 251 18.68 -9.47 11.49
N GLY A 252 17.71 -10.27 11.90
CA GLY A 252 17.98 -11.67 12.26
C GLY A 252 19.00 -11.75 13.41
N ASN A 253 20.18 -12.33 13.14
CA ASN A 253 21.27 -12.45 14.12
C ASN A 253 22.32 -11.33 14.03
N ASP A 254 22.25 -10.46 13.03
CA ASP A 254 23.28 -9.45 12.77
C ASP A 254 22.78 -8.04 13.07
N TRP A 255 23.73 -7.13 13.29
CA TRP A 255 23.46 -5.70 13.47
C TRP A 255 23.83 -4.93 12.21
N GLU A 256 22.87 -4.20 11.66
CA GLU A 256 23.05 -3.37 10.48
C GLU A 256 23.02 -1.89 10.86
N LYS A 257 24.01 -1.12 10.42
CA LYS A 257 24.03 0.34 10.59
C LYS A 257 23.05 0.97 9.60
N ASP A 258 22.23 1.90 10.07
CA ASP A 258 21.32 2.66 9.19
C ASP A 258 22.08 3.58 8.24
N SER A 259 21.46 3.88 7.10
CA SER A 259 21.99 4.80 6.10
C SER A 259 22.04 6.24 6.64
N GLU A 260 22.80 7.11 5.98
CA GLU A 260 22.86 8.53 6.35
C GLU A 260 21.49 9.21 6.27
N ASP A 261 20.68 8.83 5.27
CA ASP A 261 19.31 9.31 5.08
C ASP A 261 18.26 8.54 5.90
N LYS A 262 18.70 7.65 6.81
CA LYS A 262 17.88 6.91 7.78
C LYS A 262 16.77 6.08 7.15
N LYS A 263 17.08 5.33 6.09
CA LYS A 263 16.10 4.54 5.33
C LYS A 263 15.38 3.52 6.20
N HIS A 264 16.11 2.83 7.09
CA HIS A 264 15.51 1.81 7.94
C HIS A 264 14.59 2.42 8.99
N LEU A 265 14.97 3.56 9.59
CA LEU A 265 14.09 4.28 10.51
C LEU A 265 12.82 4.81 9.83
N LYS A 266 12.94 5.37 8.62
CA LYS A 266 11.77 5.83 7.85
C LYS A 266 10.86 4.67 7.49
N LYS A 267 11.43 3.51 7.13
CA LYS A 267 10.67 2.29 6.86
C LYS A 267 9.94 1.79 8.11
N LEU A 268 10.59 1.86 9.27
CA LEU A 268 9.97 1.49 10.55
C LEU A 268 8.70 2.32 10.82
N ILE A 269 8.78 3.64 10.65
CA ILE A 269 7.63 4.55 10.83
C ILE A 269 6.50 4.20 9.85
N LYS A 270 6.80 3.98 8.57
CA LYS A 270 5.82 3.56 7.56
C LYS A 270 5.18 2.19 7.85
N ASN A 271 5.93 1.28 8.45
CA ASN A 271 5.36 -0.01 8.83
C ASN A 271 4.34 0.13 9.96
N VAL A 272 4.52 1.08 10.88
CA VAL A 272 3.51 1.41 11.91
C VAL A 272 2.25 1.98 11.26
N GLU A 273 2.38 2.89 10.29
CA GLU A 273 1.22 3.40 9.52
C GLU A 273 0.47 2.28 8.80
N SER A 274 1.22 1.35 8.19
CA SER A 274 0.63 0.17 7.53
C SER A 274 -0.11 -0.72 8.53
N LYS A 275 0.42 -0.86 9.75
CA LYS A 275 -0.23 -1.60 10.82
C LYS A 275 -1.48 -0.89 11.34
N ASN A 276 -1.44 0.43 11.46
CA ASN A 276 -2.60 1.24 11.81
C ASN A 276 -3.74 1.04 10.81
N TYR A 277 -3.43 0.96 9.51
CA TYR A 277 -4.43 0.68 8.48
C TYR A 277 -5.14 -0.66 8.71
N GLU A 278 -4.40 -1.73 9.02
CA GLU A 278 -4.98 -3.04 9.36
C GLU A 278 -5.89 -2.94 10.59
N ASN A 279 -5.45 -2.24 11.63
CA ASN A 279 -6.19 -2.10 12.89
C ASN A 279 -7.42 -1.21 12.77
N LEU A 280 -7.42 -0.22 11.87
CA LEU A 280 -8.62 0.57 11.57
C LEU A 280 -9.74 -0.31 11.03
N GLN A 281 -9.41 -1.32 10.21
CA GLN A 281 -10.39 -2.29 9.73
C GLN A 281 -10.97 -3.13 10.86
N GLU A 282 -10.18 -3.44 11.89
CA GLU A 282 -10.67 -4.13 13.09
C GLU A 282 -11.55 -3.20 13.94
N TRP A 283 -11.12 -1.95 14.15
CA TRP A 283 -11.89 -0.95 14.88
C TRP A 283 -13.29 -0.73 14.29
N GLN A 284 -13.42 -0.72 12.96
CA GLN A 284 -14.71 -0.59 12.26
C GLN A 284 -15.66 -1.78 12.50
N LYS A 285 -15.15 -2.98 12.79
CA LYS A 285 -16.00 -4.14 13.12
C LYS A 285 -16.70 -3.95 14.46
N ASP A 286 -16.02 -3.31 15.41
CA ASP A 286 -16.55 -3.00 16.75
C ASP A 286 -17.40 -1.72 16.75
N HIS A 287 -17.27 -0.88 15.71
CA HIS A 287 -17.99 0.39 15.55
C HIS A 287 -18.75 0.44 14.20
N PRO A 288 -19.75 -0.42 13.96
CA PRO A 288 -20.44 -0.48 12.66
C PRO A 288 -21.15 0.82 12.27
N GLY A 289 -21.47 1.68 13.24
CA GLY A 289 -22.00 3.03 13.01
C GLY A 289 -21.06 3.93 12.20
N SER A 290 -19.75 3.66 12.22
CA SER A 290 -18.76 4.44 11.47
C SER A 290 -18.90 4.34 9.95
N ILE A 291 -19.60 3.31 9.45
CA ILE A 291 -19.84 3.08 8.02
C ILE A 291 -20.96 3.99 7.50
N GLN A 292 -21.84 4.46 8.40
CA GLN A 292 -22.97 5.30 8.03
C GLN A 292 -22.50 6.74 7.80
N CYS A 293 -22.73 7.24 6.58
CA CYS A 293 -22.43 8.62 6.19
C CYS A 293 -23.12 9.62 7.13
N ASP A 294 -22.41 10.71 7.45
CA ASP A 294 -22.89 11.83 8.26
C ASP A 294 -23.37 11.44 9.67
N SER A 295 -22.84 10.35 10.21
CA SER A 295 -23.01 9.97 11.61
C SER A 295 -21.85 10.50 12.46
N ARG A 296 -22.10 10.73 13.75
CA ARG A 296 -21.07 11.11 14.72
C ARG A 296 -19.92 10.09 14.77
N ASP A 297 -20.24 8.80 14.61
CA ASP A 297 -19.25 7.73 14.59
C ASP A 297 -18.41 7.75 13.31
N SER A 298 -18.99 8.16 12.17
CA SER A 298 -18.24 8.34 10.93
C SER A 298 -17.28 9.53 10.99
N GLU A 299 -17.70 10.64 11.60
CA GLU A 299 -16.82 11.80 11.83
C GLU A 299 -15.65 11.43 12.76
N HIS A 300 -15.95 10.69 13.82
CA HIS A 300 -14.94 10.19 14.75
C HIS A 300 -13.96 9.24 14.06
N TYR A 301 -14.47 8.28 13.27
CA TYR A 301 -13.63 7.39 12.47
C TYR A 301 -12.75 8.14 11.49
N MET A 302 -13.29 9.14 10.78
CA MET A 302 -12.50 9.95 9.84
C MET A 302 -11.37 10.69 10.56
N LYS A 303 -11.63 11.27 11.74
CA LYS A 303 -10.59 11.90 12.57
C LYS A 303 -9.49 10.90 12.93
N ILE A 304 -9.87 9.74 13.47
CA ILE A 304 -8.92 8.68 13.84
C ILE A 304 -8.12 8.21 12.62
N ALA A 305 -8.78 7.91 11.51
CA ALA A 305 -8.14 7.40 10.29
C ALA A 305 -7.18 8.43 9.67
N THR A 306 -7.56 9.71 9.65
CA THR A 306 -6.68 10.78 9.18
C THR A 306 -5.43 10.88 10.03
N GLU A 307 -5.55 10.90 11.35
CA GLU A 307 -4.39 10.98 12.23
C GLU A 307 -3.57 9.69 12.22
N ALA A 308 -4.19 8.52 12.13
CA ALA A 308 -3.54 7.20 12.09
C ALA A 308 -2.65 6.95 10.86
N LEU A 309 -2.92 7.65 9.75
CA LEU A 309 -2.34 7.38 8.43
C LEU A 309 -1.48 8.53 7.88
N GLY A 310 -1.01 9.45 8.74
CA GLY A 310 -0.10 10.54 8.36
C GLY A 310 -0.57 11.95 8.73
N GLY A 311 -1.78 12.09 9.25
CA GLY A 311 -2.37 13.38 9.61
C GLY A 311 -3.01 14.10 8.42
N ALA A 312 -3.69 15.20 8.71
CA ALA A 312 -4.43 15.97 7.71
C ALA A 312 -3.56 16.90 6.82
N ASP A 313 -2.35 17.24 7.29
CA ASP A 313 -1.51 18.31 6.70
C ASP A 313 -0.26 17.74 6.01
N SER A 314 -0.42 17.36 4.75
CA SER A 314 0.65 16.79 3.92
C SER A 314 1.85 17.72 3.74
N ASN A 315 1.68 19.04 3.93
CA ASN A 315 2.81 19.99 3.87
C ASN A 315 3.75 19.84 5.07
N LYS A 316 3.29 19.22 6.16
CA LYS A 316 4.06 19.02 7.39
C LYS A 316 4.67 17.64 7.52
N ASP A 317 4.44 16.73 6.58
CA ASP A 317 4.95 15.34 6.62
C ASP A 317 6.45 15.27 6.91
N SER A 318 7.25 16.07 6.19
CA SER A 318 8.71 16.11 6.37
C SER A 318 9.12 16.61 7.77
N ILE A 319 8.37 17.58 8.32
CA ILE A 319 8.61 18.17 9.63
C ILE A 319 8.21 17.18 10.72
N TYR A 320 7.04 16.55 10.60
CA TYR A 320 6.57 15.53 11.53
C TYR A 320 7.49 14.33 11.55
N LEU A 321 7.86 13.80 10.38
CA LEU A 321 8.82 12.72 10.25
C LEU A 321 10.14 13.06 10.97
N THR A 322 10.68 14.27 10.74
CA THR A 322 11.91 14.72 11.42
C THR A 322 11.76 14.78 12.93
N LYS A 323 10.62 15.26 13.44
CA LYS A 323 10.36 15.34 14.89
C LYS A 323 10.21 13.95 15.52
N ILE A 324 9.46 13.05 14.88
CA ILE A 324 9.28 11.66 15.31
C ILE A 324 10.64 10.97 15.37
N MET A 325 11.44 11.05 14.30
CA MET A 325 12.77 10.45 14.24
C MET A 325 13.68 10.96 15.36
N LYS A 326 13.70 12.27 15.61
CA LYS A 326 14.48 12.87 16.70
C LYS A 326 14.07 12.38 18.08
N HIS A 327 12.78 12.10 18.28
CA HIS A 327 12.31 11.53 19.54
C HIS A 327 12.80 10.08 19.70
N ILE A 328 12.54 9.23 18.70
CA ILE A 328 12.96 7.82 18.71
C ILE A 328 14.47 7.69 18.96
N VAL A 329 15.28 8.48 18.26
CA VAL A 329 16.75 8.50 18.40
C VAL A 329 17.19 8.78 19.84
N LYS A 330 16.49 9.67 20.55
CA LYS A 330 16.79 9.99 21.95
C LYS A 330 16.44 8.83 22.89
N ASP A 331 15.29 8.20 22.70
CA ASP A 331 14.83 7.12 23.58
C ASP A 331 15.67 5.85 23.42
N VAL A 332 16.07 5.56 22.18
CA VAL A 332 16.90 4.40 21.86
C VAL A 332 18.40 4.68 22.04
N HIS A 333 18.78 5.82 22.63
CA HIS A 333 20.19 6.13 22.88
C HIS A 333 20.80 5.18 23.92
N VAL A 334 22.02 4.71 23.67
CA VAL A 334 22.83 3.95 24.62
C VAL A 334 23.76 4.93 25.32
N LYS A 335 23.58 5.09 26.64
CA LYS A 335 24.50 5.89 27.46
C LYS A 335 25.75 5.06 27.76
N PRO A 336 26.97 5.59 27.54
CA PRO A 336 28.18 4.97 28.06
C PRO A 336 28.07 4.85 29.59
N GLN A 337 28.35 3.67 30.14
CA GLN A 337 28.48 3.46 31.59
C GLN A 337 29.84 3.90 32.10
#